data_AF-A0A2D4F0C6-F1
#
_entry.id   AF-A0A2D4F0C6-F1
#
_cell.length_a   1.000
_cell.length_b   1.000
_cell.length_c   1.000
_cell.angle_alpha   90.00
_cell.angle_beta   90.00
_cell.angle_gamma   90.00
#
_symmetry.space_group_name_H-M   'P 1'
#
loop_
_entity.id
_entity.type
_entity.pdbx_description
1 polymer ?
#
loop_
_entity_poly.entity_id
_entity_poly.type
_entity_poly.pdbx_seq_one_letter_code
_entity_poly.pdbx_strand_id
1 'polypeptide(L)'
;AFELPAELLAARMRDHKIPQRSLGQKDFIPDGAEEQESKLRQCRKEHWQLLEEERVVRLGSLVKAEWKPQEGIVELKSPAGKFWHTMGFTQHGNQCLLPEEALYLLECGSLQLFYKDLPLSVQEAYEELLSPKSVSLLKYQVDFKIWSST
;
A
#
# COMPACT_ATOMS: atom_id res chain seq x y z
N ALA A 1 -14.72 8.95 17.57
CA ALA A 1 -16.04 8.30 17.69
C ALA A 1 -15.85 6.81 17.46
N PHE A 2 -16.59 5.93 18.15
CA PHE A 2 -16.58 4.51 17.79
C PHE A 2 -17.47 4.34 16.56
N GLU A 3 -16.87 4.05 15.40
CA GLU A 3 -17.63 3.81 14.17
C GLU A 3 -18.48 2.55 14.30
N LEU A 4 -19.70 2.59 13.79
CA LEU A 4 -20.62 1.45 13.87
C LEU A 4 -20.18 0.35 12.88
N PRO A 5 -20.34 -0.94 13.22
CA PRO A 5 -19.95 -2.04 12.32
C PRO A 5 -20.57 -1.97 10.92
N ALA A 6 -21.74 -1.35 10.78
CA ALA A 6 -22.40 -1.13 9.50
C ALA A 6 -21.72 -0.05 8.64
N GLU A 7 -21.21 1.02 9.27
CA GLU A 7 -20.50 2.11 8.59
C GLU A 7 -19.16 1.60 8.04
N LEU A 8 -18.40 0.86 8.86
CA LEU A 8 -17.16 0.18 8.45
C LEU A 8 -17.38 -0.80 7.29
N LEU A 9 -18.51 -1.52 7.28
CA LEU A 9 -18.86 -2.45 6.21
C LEU A 9 -19.24 -1.71 4.92
N ALA A 10 -19.99 -0.61 5.01
CA ALA A 10 -20.35 0.22 3.86
C ALA A 10 -19.11 0.87 3.24
N ALA A 11 -18.21 1.41 4.08
CA ALA A 11 -16.95 2.00 3.66
C ALA A 11 -16.11 1.00 2.84
N ARG A 12 -16.05 -0.26 3.28
CA ARG A 12 -15.33 -1.35 2.61
C ARG A 12 -15.95 -1.77 1.26
N MET A 13 -17.28 -1.65 1.11
CA MET A 13 -17.98 -2.11 -0.09
C MET A 13 -18.01 -1.09 -1.23
N ARG A 14 -17.41 0.09 -1.04
CA ARG A 14 -17.24 1.08 -2.11
C ARG A 14 -16.39 0.53 -3.25
N ASP A 15 -16.63 1.02 -4.47
CA ASP A 15 -15.79 0.68 -5.61
C ASP A 15 -14.52 1.55 -5.55
N HIS A 16 -13.37 0.89 -5.51
CA HIS A 16 -12.06 1.53 -5.41
C HIS A 16 -11.32 1.53 -6.75
N LYS A 17 -12.00 1.13 -7.83
CA LYS A 17 -11.42 1.15 -9.17
C LYS A 17 -11.24 2.59 -9.60
N ILE A 18 -10.01 2.93 -9.96
CA ILE A 18 -9.72 4.17 -10.67
C ILE A 18 -10.60 4.17 -11.93
N PRO A 19 -11.41 5.21 -12.18
CA PRO A 19 -12.26 5.29 -13.34
C PRO A 19 -11.39 5.18 -14.59
N GLN A 20 -11.39 4.00 -15.21
CA GLN A 20 -10.74 3.81 -16.50
C GLN A 20 -11.61 4.45 -17.56
N ARG A 21 -11.45 5.76 -17.73
CA ARG A 21 -11.96 6.40 -18.93
C ARG A 21 -11.11 5.90 -20.10
N SER A 22 -11.74 5.56 -21.21
CA SER A 22 -11.10 5.04 -22.43
C SER A 22 -10.17 6.04 -23.14
N LEU A 23 -9.72 7.08 -22.44
CA LEU A 23 -8.92 8.17 -22.96
C LEU A 23 -7.45 7.78 -22.91
N GLY A 24 -6.76 7.95 -24.05
CA GLY A 24 -5.33 7.66 -24.15
C GLY A 24 -4.53 8.72 -23.39
N GLN A 25 -3.23 8.46 -23.16
CA GLN A 25 -2.32 9.40 -22.49
C GLN A 25 -2.26 10.80 -23.15
N LYS A 26 -2.65 10.91 -24.42
CA LYS A 26 -2.68 12.17 -25.18
C LYS A 26 -3.79 13.13 -24.74
N ASP A 27 -4.89 12.62 -24.20
CA ASP A 27 -6.04 13.42 -23.78
C ASP A 27 -5.80 14.19 -22.46
N PHE A 28 -4.67 13.93 -21.80
CA PHE A 28 -4.24 14.61 -20.58
C PHE A 28 -3.30 15.78 -20.83
N ILE A 29 -2.90 16.01 -22.09
CA ILE A 29 -2.12 17.18 -22.50
C ILE A 29 -3.11 18.33 -22.72
N PRO A 30 -2.92 19.52 -22.11
CA PRO A 30 -3.82 20.66 -22.34
C PRO A 30 -3.74 21.15 -23.80
N ASP A 31 -4.82 20.95 -24.57
CA ASP A 31 -4.98 21.47 -25.94
C ASP A 31 -5.51 22.92 -26.00
N GLY A 32 -5.94 23.45 -24.85
CA GLY A 32 -6.49 24.79 -24.70
C GLY A 32 -7.99 24.90 -24.98
N ALA A 33 -8.68 23.81 -25.32
CA ALA A 33 -10.12 23.78 -25.51
C ALA A 33 -10.86 23.73 -24.15
N GLU A 34 -11.91 24.53 -24.02
CA GLU A 34 -12.72 24.64 -22.79
C GLU A 34 -13.42 23.31 -22.43
N GLU A 35 -13.85 22.55 -23.44
CA GLU A 35 -14.40 21.20 -23.25
C GLU A 35 -13.37 20.22 -22.69
N GLN A 36 -12.10 20.32 -23.13
CA GLN A 36 -11.03 19.47 -22.64
C GLN A 36 -10.68 19.83 -21.19
N GLU A 37 -10.57 21.12 -20.89
CA GLU A 37 -10.30 21.59 -19.53
C GLU A 37 -11.39 21.14 -18.55
N SER A 38 -12.66 21.22 -18.95
CA SER A 38 -13.79 20.72 -18.15
C SER A 38 -13.69 19.22 -17.89
N LYS A 39 -13.33 18.42 -18.91
CA LYS A 39 -13.10 16.98 -18.77
C LYS A 39 -11.94 16.68 -17.81
N LEU A 40 -10.83 17.41 -17.91
CA LEU A 40 -9.66 17.25 -17.02
C LEU A 40 -9.98 17.61 -15.57
N ARG A 41 -10.72 18.71 -15.35
CA ARG A 41 -11.17 19.10 -14.01
C ARG A 41 -12.05 18.03 -13.39
N GLN A 42 -12.97 17.47 -14.17
CA GLN A 42 -13.82 16.37 -13.71
C GLN A 42 -13.00 15.11 -13.39
N CYS A 43 -12.07 14.70 -14.26
CA CYS A 43 -11.15 13.58 -13.98
C CYS A 43 -10.38 13.79 -12.68
N ARG A 44 -9.83 15.00 -12.47
CA ARG A 44 -9.07 15.34 -11.27
C ARG A 44 -9.92 15.27 -10.01
N LYS A 45 -11.16 15.76 -10.08
CA LYS A 45 -12.11 15.72 -8.96
C LYS A 45 -12.45 14.28 -8.58
N GLU A 46 -12.75 13.43 -9.55
CA GLU A 46 -13.02 12.01 -9.32
C GLU A 46 -11.82 11.28 -8.71
N HIS A 47 -10.61 11.56 -9.22
CA HIS A 47 -9.38 11.04 -8.63
C HIS A 47 -9.18 11.51 -7.19
N TRP A 48 -9.42 12.79 -6.91
CA TRP A 48 -9.26 13.30 -5.55
C TRP A 48 -10.24 12.69 -4.58
N GLN A 49 -11.51 12.51 -4.99
CA GLN A 49 -12.50 11.84 -4.16
C GLN A 49 -12.06 10.43 -3.75
N LEU A 50 -11.47 9.65 -4.67
CA LEU A 50 -10.98 8.31 -4.37
C LEU A 50 -9.74 8.28 -3.45
N LEU A 51 -8.92 9.33 -3.49
CA LEU A 51 -7.73 9.46 -2.65
C LEU A 51 -8.06 9.97 -1.24
N GLU A 52 -9.09 10.82 -1.11
CA GLU A 52 -9.58 11.34 0.17
C GLU A 52 -10.44 10.30 0.92
N GLU A 53 -10.97 9.30 0.24
CA GLU A 53 -11.77 8.25 0.86
C GLU A 53 -10.98 7.42 1.87
N GLU A 54 -11.49 7.37 3.10
CA GLU A 54 -10.97 6.49 4.15
C GLU A 54 -11.18 5.01 3.79
N ARG A 55 -10.08 4.25 3.80
CA ARG A 55 -10.06 2.83 3.49
C ARG A 55 -10.09 2.00 4.76
N VAL A 56 -11.11 1.16 4.88
CA VAL A 56 -11.29 0.25 6.02
C VAL A 56 -10.90 -1.16 5.62
N VAL A 57 -9.93 -1.74 6.35
CA VAL A 57 -9.49 -3.13 6.16
C VAL A 57 -9.82 -3.96 7.41
N ARG A 58 -10.19 -5.24 7.22
CA ARG A 58 -10.35 -6.15 8.37
C ARG A 58 -8.98 -6.56 8.89
N LEU A 59 -8.77 -6.43 10.19
CA LEU A 59 -7.54 -6.94 10.83
C LEU A 59 -7.29 -8.43 10.53
N GLY A 60 -8.36 -9.24 10.46
CA GLY A 60 -8.26 -10.67 10.11
C GLY A 60 -7.92 -10.98 8.65
N SER A 61 -7.93 -9.99 7.75
CA SER A 61 -7.45 -10.16 6.37
C SER A 61 -5.99 -9.74 6.18
N LEU A 62 -5.38 -9.11 7.19
CA LEU A 62 -3.98 -8.72 7.15
C LEU A 62 -3.09 -9.92 7.43
N VAL A 63 -2.03 -10.06 6.64
CA VAL A 63 -0.97 -11.03 6.93
C VAL A 63 -0.11 -10.47 8.04
N LYS A 64 0.11 -11.24 9.10
CA LYS A 64 0.96 -10.85 10.22
C LYS A 64 2.42 -11.14 9.90
N ALA A 65 3.30 -10.20 10.22
CA ALA A 65 4.75 -10.41 10.14
C ALA A 65 5.50 -9.75 11.30
N GLU A 66 6.71 -10.25 11.55
CA GLU A 66 7.61 -9.78 12.60
C GLU A 66 8.86 -9.16 11.98
N TRP A 67 9.20 -7.94 12.42
CA TRP A 67 10.43 -7.27 12.05
C TRP A 67 11.61 -7.81 12.87
N LYS A 68 12.67 -8.26 12.19
CA LYS A 68 13.92 -8.72 12.80
C LYS A 68 15.08 -7.79 12.42
N PRO A 69 15.35 -6.72 13.20
CA PRO A 69 16.38 -5.73 12.86
C PRO A 69 17.81 -6.30 12.75
N GLN A 70 18.11 -7.38 13.49
CA GLN A 70 19.44 -8.00 13.46
C GLN A 70 19.73 -8.73 12.15
N GLU A 71 18.69 -9.30 11.55
CA GLU A 71 18.77 -10.02 10.28
C GLU A 71 18.45 -9.12 9.08
N GLY A 72 17.80 -7.97 9.33
CA GLY A 72 17.36 -7.04 8.29
C GLY A 72 16.20 -7.59 7.47
N ILE A 73 15.37 -8.46 8.05
CA ILE A 73 14.27 -9.15 7.36
C ILE A 73 12.97 -9.03 8.15
N VAL A 74 11.84 -9.10 7.43
CA VAL A 74 10.51 -9.22 7.99
C VAL A 74 9.99 -10.65 7.76
N GLU A 75 9.74 -11.41 8.82
CA GLU A 75 9.30 -12.80 8.74
C GLU A 75 7.78 -12.92 8.86
N LEU A 76 7.13 -13.59 7.91
CA LEU A 76 5.69 -13.82 7.94
C LEU A 76 5.32 -14.85 9.01
N LYS A 77 4.37 -14.50 9.88
CA LYS A 77 3.86 -15.36 10.96
C LYS A 77 2.57 -16.09 10.61
N SER A 78 1.84 -15.60 9.62
CA SER A 78 0.63 -16.22 9.10
C SER A 78 0.81 -16.59 7.63
N PRO A 79 0.19 -17.68 7.15
CA PRO A 79 0.27 -18.07 5.75
C PRO A 79 -0.26 -16.95 4.88
N ALA A 80 0.57 -16.53 3.93
CA ALA A 80 0.22 -15.51 2.98
C ALA A 80 -0.59 -16.15 1.84
N GLY A 81 -1.70 -15.53 1.45
CA GLY A 81 -2.58 -16.08 0.40
C GLY A 81 -1.88 -16.12 -0.97
N LYS A 82 -2.61 -16.58 -2.00
CA LYS A 82 -2.09 -16.66 -3.38
C LYS A 82 -1.51 -15.35 -3.93
N PHE A 83 -1.89 -14.20 -3.37
CA PHE A 83 -1.39 -12.87 -3.75
C PHE A 83 0.12 -12.68 -3.50
N TRP A 84 0.74 -13.52 -2.67
CA TRP A 84 2.11 -13.34 -2.18
C TRP A 84 3.16 -14.15 -2.96
N HIS A 85 2.84 -14.65 -4.16
CA HIS A 85 3.81 -15.39 -4.98
C HIS A 85 4.85 -14.47 -5.65
N THR A 86 4.58 -13.17 -5.74
CA THR A 86 5.45 -12.22 -6.44
C THR A 86 6.34 -11.39 -5.50
N MET A 87 6.08 -11.40 -4.18
CA MET A 87 6.83 -10.61 -3.19
C MET A 87 7.43 -11.50 -2.11
N GLY A 88 8.63 -11.14 -1.68
CA GLY A 88 9.38 -11.87 -0.66
C GLY A 88 10.23 -13.01 -1.18
N PHE A 89 10.89 -13.68 -0.24
CA PHE A 89 11.80 -14.80 -0.47
C PHE A 89 11.62 -15.85 0.63
N THR A 90 12.11 -17.06 0.40
CA THR A 90 12.09 -18.12 1.43
C THR A 90 13.46 -18.21 2.10
N GLN A 91 13.48 -18.13 3.43
CA GLN A 91 14.68 -18.30 4.24
C GLN A 91 14.40 -19.27 5.38
N HIS A 92 15.21 -20.32 5.51
CA HIS A 92 15.03 -21.37 6.53
C HIS A 92 13.64 -22.04 6.55
N GLY A 93 12.96 -22.08 5.41
CA GLY A 93 11.61 -22.65 5.28
C GLY A 93 10.47 -21.69 5.65
N ASN A 94 10.79 -20.47 6.08
CA ASN A 94 9.82 -19.41 6.36
C ASN A 94 9.80 -18.39 5.23
N GLN A 95 8.63 -17.79 4.98
CA GLN A 95 8.51 -16.71 4.00
C GLN A 95 8.91 -15.39 4.67
N CYS A 96 9.86 -14.71 4.05
CA CYS A 96 10.45 -13.46 4.51
C CYS A 96 10.23 -12.38 3.45
N LEU A 97 10.23 -11.12 3.90
CA LEU A 97 10.16 -9.93 3.08
C LEU A 97 11.39 -9.07 3.37
N LEU A 98 11.82 -8.33 2.35
CA LEU A 98 12.73 -7.22 2.53
C LEU A 98 12.04 -6.06 3.27
N PRO A 99 12.77 -5.17 3.95
CA PRO A 99 12.19 -4.02 4.64
C PRO A 99 11.31 -3.15 3.72
N GLU A 100 11.77 -2.89 2.49
CA GLU A 100 11.04 -2.14 1.49
C GLU A 100 9.73 -2.82 1.06
N GLU A 101 9.73 -4.14 0.89
CA GLU A 101 8.56 -4.93 0.52
C GLU A 101 7.52 -4.90 1.65
N ALA A 102 7.98 -5.07 2.88
CA ALA A 102 7.14 -5.03 4.06
C ALA A 102 6.50 -3.65 4.26
N LEU A 103 7.28 -2.57 4.08
CA LEU A 103 6.79 -1.20 4.18
C LEU A 103 5.72 -0.91 3.13
N TYR A 104 5.96 -1.32 1.88
CA TYR A 104 4.97 -1.20 0.79
C TYR A 104 3.67 -1.92 1.13
N LEU A 105 3.75 -3.17 1.59
CA LEU A 105 2.59 -3.99 1.92
C LEU A 105 1.83 -3.48 3.16
N LEU A 106 2.54 -2.86 4.09
CA LEU A 106 1.96 -2.18 5.25
C LEU A 106 1.16 -0.94 4.81
N GLU A 107 1.73 -0.10 3.93
CA GLU A 107 1.04 1.07 3.36
C GLU A 107 -0.19 0.70 2.54
N CYS A 108 -0.11 -0.40 1.79
CA CYS A 108 -1.24 -0.92 1.02
C CYS A 108 -2.33 -1.56 1.88
N GLY A 109 -2.12 -1.68 3.20
CA GLY A 109 -3.08 -2.31 4.11
C GLY A 109 -3.25 -3.82 3.84
N SER A 110 -2.18 -4.50 3.44
CA SER A 110 -2.15 -5.96 3.23
C SER A 110 -1.34 -6.70 4.30
N LEU A 111 -0.50 -5.97 5.04
CA LEU A 111 0.37 -6.50 6.10
C LEU A 111 0.06 -5.82 7.44
N GLN A 112 0.15 -6.58 8.52
CA GLN A 112 0.25 -6.06 9.89
C GLN A 112 1.65 -6.42 10.43
N LEU A 113 2.47 -5.39 10.64
CA LEU A 113 3.86 -5.55 11.06
C LEU A 113 3.97 -5.43 12.58
N PHE A 114 4.75 -6.33 13.18
CA PHE A 114 5.04 -6.37 14.61
C PHE A 114 6.54 -6.21 14.86
N TYR A 115 6.88 -5.58 15.97
CA TYR A 115 8.24 -5.55 16.49
C TYR A 115 8.20 -5.78 18.01
N LYS A 116 8.83 -6.86 18.47
CA LYS A 116 8.81 -7.28 19.88
C LYS A 116 7.38 -7.44 20.39
N ASP A 117 6.56 -8.15 19.60
CA ASP A 117 5.14 -8.41 19.87
C ASP A 117 4.22 -7.16 19.89
N LEU A 118 4.73 -5.98 19.54
CA LEU A 118 3.96 -4.74 19.44
C LEU A 118 3.65 -4.40 17.97
N PRO A 119 2.40 -4.10 17.61
CA PRO A 119 2.07 -3.69 16.24
C PRO A 119 2.68 -2.31 15.95
N LEU A 120 3.37 -2.19 14.83
CA LEU A 120 3.92 -0.92 14.36
C LEU A 120 2.88 -0.14 13.56
N SER A 121 2.81 1.16 13.80
CA SER A 121 2.17 2.10 12.87
C SER A 121 2.99 2.23 11.58
N VAL A 122 2.36 2.77 10.53
CA VAL A 122 3.06 3.06 9.26
C VAL A 122 4.24 4.00 9.54
N GLN A 123 4.04 5.05 10.33
CA GLN A 123 5.09 6.02 10.68
C GLN A 123 6.26 5.37 11.42
N GLU A 124 6.00 4.53 12.43
CA GLU A 124 7.07 3.82 13.14
C GLU A 124 7.80 2.84 12.23
N ALA A 125 7.08 2.16 11.33
CA ALA A 125 7.69 1.27 10.35
C ALA A 125 8.63 2.03 9.40
N TYR A 126 8.30 3.26 8.99
CA TYR A 126 9.21 4.12 8.23
C TYR A 126 10.52 4.37 8.98
N GLU A 127 10.45 4.65 10.28
CA GLU A 127 11.64 4.92 11.11
C GLU A 127 12.50 3.66 11.35
N GLU A 128 11.84 2.53 11.64
CA GLU A 128 12.50 1.27 11.93
C GLU A 128 13.08 0.59 10.68
N LEU A 129 12.37 0.63 9.55
CA LEU A 129 12.73 -0.10 8.32
C LEU A 129 13.59 0.74 7.37
N LEU A 130 13.54 2.07 7.39
CA LEU A 130 14.41 2.94 6.59
C LEU A 130 15.64 3.46 7.35
N SER A 131 16.04 2.76 8.41
CA SER A 131 17.29 3.03 9.11
C SER A 131 18.48 2.95 8.14
N PRO A 132 19.57 3.74 8.34
CA PRO A 132 20.77 3.66 7.51
C PRO A 132 21.41 2.26 7.43
N LYS A 133 21.03 1.36 8.35
CA LYS A 133 21.49 -0.03 8.40
C LYS A 133 20.69 -1.00 7.51
N SER A 134 19.50 -0.60 7.07
CA SER A 134 18.60 -1.40 6.24
C SER A 134 18.50 -0.82 4.84
N VAL A 135 17.72 0.25 4.66
CA VAL A 135 17.36 0.80 3.34
C VAL A 135 17.26 2.32 3.40
N SER A 136 17.79 3.01 2.40
CA SER A 136 17.63 4.46 2.30
C SER A 136 16.26 4.83 1.72
N LEU A 137 15.70 5.96 2.14
CA LEU A 137 14.44 6.48 1.61
C LEU A 137 14.44 6.60 0.07
N LEU A 138 15.57 7.00 -0.53
CA LEU A 138 15.70 7.12 -1.98
C LEU A 138 15.56 5.77 -2.68
N LYS A 139 16.14 4.71 -2.11
CA LYS A 139 16.02 3.34 -2.64
C LYS A 139 14.56 2.90 -2.60
N TYR A 140 13.89 3.10 -1.46
CA TYR A 140 12.47 2.79 -1.29
C TYR A 140 11.58 3.51 -2.31
N GLN A 141 11.77 4.82 -2.52
CA GLN A 141 10.97 5.61 -3.46
C GLN A 141 11.08 5.13 -4.91
N VAL A 142 12.27 4.66 -5.32
CA VAL A 142 12.49 4.11 -6.66
C VAL A 142 11.79 2.76 -6.80
N ASP A 143 11.97 1.86 -5.84
CA ASP A 143 11.40 0.52 -5.87
C ASP A 143 9.85 0.57 -5.78
N PHE A 144 9.30 1.46 -4.96
CA PHE A 144 7.86 1.75 -4.88
C PHE A 144 7.27 2.14 -6.23
N LYS A 145 8.00 2.95 -7.02
CA LYS A 145 7.54 3.41 -8.33
C LYS A 145 7.50 2.27 -9.36
N ILE A 146 8.40 1.29 -9.22
CA ILE A 146 8.44 0.09 -10.06
C ILE A 146 7.27 -0.84 -9.70
N TRP A 147 7.06 -1.11 -8.41
CA TRP A 147 5.96 -1.97 -7.95
C TRP A 147 4.58 -1.39 -8.24
N SER A 148 4.41 -0.07 -8.16
CA SER A 148 3.14 0.58 -8.50
C SER A 148 2.83 0.63 -10.00
N SER A 149 3.81 0.31 -10.86
CA SER A 149 3.68 0.34 -12.32
C SER A 149 3.50 -1.05 -12.95
N THR A 150 3.62 -2.13 -12.17
CA THR A 150 3.54 -3.53 -12.62
C THR A 150 2.20 -4.12 -12.20
#